data_AF-A0A5C7VSB3-F1
#
_entry.id   AF-A0A5C7VSB3-F1
#
_cell.length_a   1.000
_cell.length_b   1.000
_cell.length_c   1.000
_cell.angle_alpha   90.00
_cell.angle_beta   90.00
_cell.angle_gamma   90.00
#
_symmetry.space_group_name_H-M   'P 1'
#
loop_
_entity.id
_entity.type
_entity.pdbx_description
1 polymer ?
#
loop_
_entity_poly.entity_id
_entity_poly.type
_entity_poly.pdbx_seq_one_letter_code
_entity_poly.pdbx_strand_id
1 'polypeptide(L)'
;MARMYVGISEAGCRCGEDHPRAKLSDTDIELIFALRAEGLPYSLIAQKMDCAKSTVADVLKYRRRVARPVRWKRVPGQEQPR
;
A
#
# COMPACT_ATOMS: atom_id res chain seq x y z
N MET A 1 -1.84 -5.80 25.12
CA MET A 1 -2.39 -5.30 23.84
C MET A 1 -1.60 -4.08 23.41
N ALA A 2 -0.78 -4.18 22.36
CA ALA A 2 -0.12 -3.00 21.82
C ALA A 2 -1.16 -2.08 21.15
N ARG A 3 -1.12 -0.79 21.49
CA ARG A 3 -1.98 0.23 20.87
C ARG A 3 -1.23 0.77 19.65
N MET A 4 -1.85 0.74 18.48
CA MET A 4 -1.26 1.24 17.24
C MET A 4 -2.05 2.47 16.75
N TYR A 5 -1.32 3.47 16.25
CA TYR A 5 -1.91 4.63 15.59
C TYR A 5 -2.08 4.29 14.12
N VAL A 6 -3.32 4.34 13.64
CA VAL A 6 -3.64 4.05 12.24
C VAL A 6 -3.99 5.35 11.52
N GLY A 7 -3.33 5.60 10.40
CA GLY A 7 -3.69 6.68 9.49
C GLY A 7 -5.04 6.40 8.80
N ILE A 8 -5.92 7.39 8.75
CA ILE A 8 -7.23 7.30 8.10
C ILE A 8 -7.36 8.35 7.00
N SER A 9 -7.85 7.94 5.83
CA SER A 9 -8.16 8.81 4.68
C SER A 9 -9.38 9.69 4.92
N GLU A 10 -9.62 10.67 4.04
CA GLU A 10 -10.87 11.46 4.03
C GLU A 10 -12.12 10.59 3.92
N ALA A 11 -12.03 9.47 3.18
CA ALA A 11 -13.10 8.49 3.04
C ALA A 11 -13.31 7.62 4.30
N GLY A 12 -12.53 7.81 5.36
CA GLY A 12 -12.66 7.10 6.62
C GLY A 12 -12.04 5.70 6.66
N CYS A 13 -11.36 5.28 5.59
CA CYS A 13 -10.66 4.00 5.49
C CYS A 13 -9.24 4.11 6.07
N ARG A 14 -8.70 2.99 6.57
CA ARG A 14 -7.27 2.91 6.95
C ARG A 14 -6.38 3.14 5.72
N CYS A 15 -5.33 3.94 5.87
CA CYS A 15 -4.40 4.32 4.82
C CYS A 15 -3.10 3.53 4.90
N GLY A 16 -2.43 3.36 3.76
CA GLY A 16 -1.06 2.81 3.71
C GLY A 16 -0.98 1.36 4.20
N GLU A 17 0.13 1.05 4.89
CA GLU A 17 0.40 -0.25 5.52
C GLU A 17 -0.59 -0.66 6.61
N ASP A 18 -1.30 0.29 7.21
CA ASP A 18 -2.28 -0.01 8.26
C ASP A 18 -3.60 -0.60 7.73
N HIS A 19 -3.78 -0.68 6.40
CA HIS A 19 -4.95 -1.34 5.84
C HIS A 19 -4.83 -2.88 6.03
N PRO A 20 -5.81 -3.58 6.62
CA PRO A 20 -5.74 -5.03 6.93
C PRO A 20 -5.67 -5.95 5.69
N ARG A 21 -5.64 -5.37 4.50
CA ARG A 21 -5.49 -6.04 3.19
C ARG A 21 -4.32 -5.48 2.39
N ALA A 22 -3.50 -4.63 3.01
CA ALA A 22 -2.29 -4.10 2.40
C ALA A 22 -1.29 -5.24 2.25
N LYS A 23 -1.14 -5.73 1.01
CA LYS A 23 -0.12 -6.72 0.64
C LYS A 23 1.22 -6.10 0.24
N LEU A 24 1.27 -4.79 0.15
CA LEU A 24 2.43 -4.00 -0.28
C LEU A 24 2.73 -2.98 0.82
N SER A 25 3.98 -2.83 1.21
CA SER A 25 4.44 -1.76 2.11
C SER A 25 4.52 -0.42 1.37
N ASP A 26 4.71 0.68 2.10
CA ASP A 26 4.98 1.98 1.45
C ASP A 26 6.33 1.92 0.69
N THR A 27 7.31 1.19 1.22
CA THR A 27 8.59 0.88 0.54
C THR A 27 8.37 0.13 -0.78
N ASP A 28 7.42 -0.81 -0.83
CA ASP A 28 7.10 -1.55 -2.06
C ASP A 28 6.51 -0.63 -3.13
N ILE A 29 5.74 0.39 -2.71
CA ILE A 29 5.20 1.39 -3.63
C ILE A 29 6.33 2.23 -4.23
N GLU A 30 7.27 2.70 -3.40
CA GLU A 30 8.46 3.43 -3.85
C GLU A 30 9.28 2.59 -4.84
N LEU A 31 9.47 1.30 -4.55
CA LEU A 31 10.17 0.38 -5.43
C LEU A 31 9.45 0.20 -6.78
N ILE A 32 8.12 0.12 -6.80
CA ILE A 32 7.34 0.08 -8.06
C ILE A 32 7.60 1.34 -8.91
N PHE A 33 7.64 2.52 -8.29
CA PHE A 33 7.93 3.77 -8.99
C PHE A 33 9.38 3.83 -9.48
N ALA A 34 10.35 3.39 -8.68
CA ALA A 34 11.76 3.32 -9.07
C ALA A 34 11.96 2.39 -10.27
N LEU A 35 11.43 1.17 -10.22
CA LEU A 35 11.52 0.22 -11.33
C LEU A 35 10.81 0.74 -12.59
N ARG A 36 9.71 1.49 -12.43
CA ARG A 36 9.05 2.14 -13.56
C ARG A 36 9.90 3.26 -14.15
N ALA A 37 10.59 4.04 -13.31
CA ALA A 37 11.50 5.10 -13.75
C ALA A 37 12.73 4.54 -14.48
N GLU A 38 13.21 3.36 -14.09
CA GLU A 38 14.22 2.58 -14.81
C GLU A 38 13.73 2.02 -16.16
N GLY A 39 12.45 2.20 -16.50
CA GLY A 39 11.87 1.80 -17.77
C GLY A 39 11.34 0.37 -17.82
N LEU A 40 11.23 -0.33 -16.68
CA LEU A 40 10.73 -1.70 -16.67
C LEU A 40 9.25 -1.79 -17.11
N PRO A 41 8.88 -2.84 -17.87
CA PRO A 41 7.49 -3.10 -18.20
C PRO A 41 6.73 -3.65 -17.00
N TYR A 42 5.41 -3.41 -16.96
CA TYR A 42 4.55 -3.78 -15.83
C TYR A 42 4.59 -5.26 -15.47
N SER A 43 4.79 -6.14 -16.45
CA SER A 43 4.91 -7.59 -16.24
C SER A 43 6.17 -7.98 -15.46
N LEU A 44 7.28 -7.28 -15.65
CA LEU A 44 8.53 -7.55 -14.93
C LEU A 44 8.45 -7.01 -13.50
N ILE A 45 7.86 -5.81 -13.34
CA ILE A 45 7.60 -5.21 -12.02
C ILE A 45 6.66 -6.12 -11.22
N ALA A 46 5.59 -6.61 -11.85
CA ALA A 46 4.64 -7.52 -11.21
C ALA A 46 5.30 -8.82 -10.73
N GLN A 47 6.19 -9.42 -11.54
CA GLN A 47 6.97 -10.59 -11.14
C GLN A 47 7.94 -10.30 -9.99
N LYS A 48 8.66 -9.17 -10.04
CA LYS A 48 9.60 -8.77 -8.98
C LYS A 48 8.91 -8.52 -7.64
N MET A 49 7.68 -7.98 -7.69
CA MET A 49 6.88 -7.63 -6.51
C MET A 49 5.92 -8.75 -6.08
N ASP A 50 5.97 -9.92 -6.72
CA ASP A 50 5.05 -11.06 -6.53
C ASP A 50 3.57 -10.62 -6.41
N CYS A 51 3.13 -9.80 -7.36
CA CYS A 51 1.79 -9.24 -7.34
C CYS A 51 1.14 -9.26 -8.73
N ALA A 52 -0.19 -9.12 -8.75
CA ALA A 52 -0.91 -9.06 -10.01
C ALA A 52 -0.51 -7.80 -10.82
N LYS A 53 -0.37 -7.95 -12.13
CA LYS A 53 -0.09 -6.84 -13.06
C LYS A 53 -1.11 -5.70 -12.95
N SER A 54 -2.37 -6.03 -12.65
CA SER A 54 -3.43 -5.06 -12.38
C SER A 54 -3.13 -4.21 -11.14
N THR A 55 -2.54 -4.79 -10.09
CA THR A 55 -2.11 -4.07 -8.88
C THR A 55 -1.04 -3.04 -9.21
N VAL A 56 -0.01 -3.42 -9.97
CA VAL A 56 1.04 -2.49 -10.43
C VAL A 56 0.44 -1.36 -11.27
N ALA A 57 -0.47 -1.68 -12.19
CA ALA A 57 -1.15 -0.68 -13.00
C ALA A 57 -2.02 0.27 -12.16
N ASP A 58 -2.71 -0.23 -11.14
CA ASP A 58 -3.53 0.58 -10.23
C ASP A 58 -2.66 1.50 -9.36
N VAL A 59 -1.49 1.05 -8.93
CA VAL A 59 -0.51 1.88 -8.19
C VAL A 59 0.03 2.99 -9.08
N LEU A 60 0.54 2.64 -10.28
CA LEU A 60 1.12 3.62 -11.21
C LEU A 60 0.09 4.61 -11.78
N LYS A 61 -1.18 4.23 -11.87
CA LYS A 61 -2.27 5.11 -12.28
C LYS A 61 -2.89 5.89 -11.12
N TYR A 62 -2.33 5.77 -9.92
CA TYR A 62 -2.88 6.40 -8.72
C TYR A 62 -4.39 6.10 -8.57
N ARG A 63 -4.80 4.84 -8.79
CA ARG A 63 -6.18 4.38 -8.53
C ARG A 63 -6.32 3.76 -7.15
N ARG A 64 -5.21 3.22 -6.62
CA ARG A 64 -5.09 2.66 -5.27
C ARG A 64 -3.86 3.29 -4.62
N ARG A 65 -3.84 3.34 -3.28
CA ARG A 65 -2.70 3.86 -2.47
C ARG A 65 -2.41 5.36 -2.61
N VAL A 66 -3.37 6.15 -3.09
CA VAL A 66 -3.24 7.63 -3.21
C VAL A 66 -3.70 8.38 -1.96
N ALA A 67 -4.42 7.69 -1.08
CA ALA A 67 -5.01 8.33 0.08
C ALA A 67 -3.92 8.64 1.11
N ARG A 68 -3.66 9.93 1.32
CA ARG A 68 -2.82 10.42 2.42
C ARG A 68 -3.60 10.30 3.74
N PRO A 69 -2.97 9.93 4.86
CA PRO A 69 -3.63 9.95 6.16
C PRO A 69 -3.97 11.40 6.52
N VAL A 70 -5.25 11.66 6.78
CA VAL A 70 -5.79 12.99 7.13
C VAL A 70 -6.09 13.07 8.62
N ARG A 71 -6.38 11.92 9.25
CA ARG A 71 -6.56 11.79 10.69
C ARG A 71 -5.89 10.52 11.20
N TRP A 72 -5.41 10.55 12.43
CA TRP A 72 -4.82 9.38 13.09
C TRP A 72 -5.80 8.87 14.14
N LYS A 73 -6.15 7.58 14.08
CA LYS A 73 -7.04 6.93 15.05
C LYS A 73 -6.26 5.91 15.86
N ARG A 74 -6.43 5.94 17.17
CA ARG A 74 -5.92 4.90 18.07
C ARG A 74 -6.81 3.67 17.98
N VAL A 75 -6.24 2.54 17.58
CA VAL A 75 -6.97 1.27 17.43
C VAL A 75 -6.25 0.20 18.26
N PRO A 76 -6.97 -0.72 18.93
CA PRO A 76 -6.35 -1.89 19.52
C PRO A 76 -5.64 -2.69 18.40
N GLY A 77 -4.34 -2.97 18.55
CA GLY A 77 -3.56 -3.68 17.54
C GLY A 77 -4.23 -5.01 17.20
N GLN A 78 -4.56 -5.19 15.91
CA GLN A 78 -5.17 -6.43 15.43
C GLN A 78 -4.04 -7.32 14.94
N GLU A 79 -3.80 -8.41 15.68
CA GLU A 79 -2.89 -9.48 15.28
C GLU A 79 -3.36 -10.04 13.92
N GLN A 80 -2.54 -9.87 12.89
CA GLN A 80 -2.80 -10.48 11.58
C GLN A 80 -2.51 -11.98 11.70
N PRO A 81 -3.46 -12.87 11.34
CA PRO A 81 -3.19 -14.30 11.32
C PRO A 81 -2.13 -14.61 10.24
N ARG A 82 -1.15 -15.42 10.65
CA ARG A 82 -0.01 -15.88 9.83
C ARG A 82 -0.44 -16.72 8.63
#